data_AF-A0A3M1TIK5-F1
#
_entry.id   AF-A0A3M1TIK5-F1
#
_cell.length_a   1.000
_cell.length_b   1.000
_cell.length_c   1.000
_cell.angle_alpha   90.00
_cell.angle_beta   90.00
_cell.angle_gamma   90.00
#
_symmetry.space_group_name_H-M   'P 1'
#
loop_
_entity.id
_entity.type
_entity.pdbx_description
1 polymer ?
#
loop_
_entity_poly.entity_id
_entity_poly.type
_entity_poly.pdbx_seq_one_letter_code
_entity_poly.pdbx_strand_id
1 'polypeptide(L)'
;MTRRAQRWELLPTLALGGIVGWLTYSRLTLWHSARTGVSGVLSVPPGWFWLLVGIVGVPLFLLALAGALRCLGAWTVRLFYVFAALVLSIQVFVLPPVYLPPPVTADLTAAAALETVATRVHARADAEGLPVDEKALRGLLDGLPPPPYRHRSAQVSRWRLVVRRGCTGPVLDPEGAPPGTLFYCVAGDRQRAWISFVGTGGRAAGEADIGRDLAGEPLVLRVEAPGASAHRSGAKASSGERTPRGVPAAEPTGAPPSPRRTGASGD
;
A
#
# COMPACT_ATOMS: atom_id res chain seq x y z
N MET A 1 23.41 -32.66 -49.18
CA MET A 1 23.01 -31.50 -48.34
C MET A 1 22.66 -32.00 -46.94
N THR A 2 23.16 -31.30 -45.93
CA THR A 2 23.68 -31.86 -44.68
C THR A 2 22.64 -31.87 -43.55
N ARG A 3 22.44 -33.03 -42.88
CA ARG A 3 21.63 -33.18 -41.65
C ARG A 3 22.00 -32.23 -40.49
N ARG A 4 23.14 -31.54 -40.58
CA ARG A 4 23.57 -30.49 -39.63
C ARG A 4 22.76 -29.21 -39.75
N ALA A 5 22.28 -28.82 -40.93
CA ALA A 5 21.50 -27.58 -41.09
C ALA A 5 20.13 -27.66 -40.39
N GLN A 6 19.51 -28.86 -40.36
CA GLN A 6 18.18 -29.07 -39.80
C GLN A 6 18.12 -29.05 -38.26
N ARG A 7 19.25 -29.20 -37.55
CA ARG A 7 19.30 -29.13 -36.08
C ARG A 7 19.23 -27.70 -35.54
N TRP A 8 19.65 -26.71 -36.33
CA TRP A 8 19.72 -25.32 -35.89
C TRP A 8 18.37 -24.58 -35.98
N GLU A 9 17.48 -24.99 -36.87
CA GLU A 9 16.15 -24.37 -37.01
C GLU A 9 15.15 -24.77 -35.91
N LEU A 10 15.39 -25.86 -35.18
CA LEU A 10 14.49 -26.33 -34.12
C LEU A 10 14.75 -25.63 -32.76
N LEU A 11 15.97 -25.14 -32.53
CA LEU A 11 16.34 -24.42 -31.31
C LEU A 11 15.48 -23.17 -31.04
N PRO A 12 15.23 -22.27 -32.00
CA PRO A 12 14.40 -21.09 -31.75
C PRO A 12 12.93 -21.46 -31.49
N THR A 13 12.40 -22.50 -32.13
CA THR A 13 11.02 -22.96 -31.92
C THR A 13 10.83 -23.52 -30.50
N LEU A 14 11.80 -24.31 -30.04
CA LEU A 14 11.80 -24.86 -28.68
C LEU A 14 11.95 -23.74 -27.64
N ALA A 15 12.81 -22.75 -27.90
CA ALA A 15 12.99 -21.60 -27.02
C ALA A 15 11.70 -20.76 -26.93
N LEU A 16 11.06 -20.47 -28.05
CA LEU A 16 9.82 -19.69 -28.09
C LEU A 16 8.66 -20.42 -27.39
N GLY A 17 8.52 -21.73 -27.62
CA GLY A 17 7.53 -22.57 -26.95
C GLY A 17 7.75 -22.63 -25.43
N GLY A 18 9.02 -22.72 -24.99
CA GLY A 18 9.39 -22.66 -23.58
C GLY A 18 9.01 -21.32 -22.92
N ILE A 19 9.27 -20.20 -23.60
CA ILE A 19 8.92 -18.86 -23.10
C ILE A 19 7.41 -18.69 -22.98
N VAL A 20 6.64 -19.11 -23.99
CA VAL A 20 5.16 -19.04 -23.95
C VAL A 20 4.60 -19.91 -22.82
N GLY A 21 5.12 -21.15 -22.68
CA GLY A 21 4.72 -22.03 -21.59
C GLY A 21 5.01 -21.43 -20.21
N TRP A 22 6.20 -20.85 -20.03
CA TRP A 22 6.62 -20.19 -18.79
C TRP A 22 5.75 -18.97 -18.42
N LEU A 23 5.45 -18.12 -19.40
CA LEU A 23 4.60 -16.93 -19.20
C LEU A 23 3.15 -17.31 -18.87
N THR A 24 2.63 -18.36 -19.52
CA THR A 24 1.27 -18.86 -19.25
C THR A 24 1.20 -19.50 -17.85
N TYR A 25 2.22 -20.28 -17.48
CA TYR A 25 2.34 -20.92 -16.18
C TYR A 25 2.38 -19.91 -15.02
N SER A 26 3.28 -18.93 -15.11
CA SER A 26 3.44 -17.90 -14.07
C SER A 26 2.13 -17.15 -13.82
N ARG A 27 1.42 -16.74 -14.89
CA ARG A 27 0.12 -16.07 -14.76
C ARG A 27 -0.98 -16.95 -14.15
N LEU A 28 -1.02 -18.25 -14.48
CA LEU A 28 -2.02 -19.17 -13.92
C LEU A 28 -1.82 -19.39 -12.41
N THR A 29 -0.57 -19.53 -11.97
CA THR A 29 -0.24 -19.69 -10.54
C THR A 29 -0.57 -18.44 -9.71
N LEU A 30 -0.32 -17.25 -10.28
CA LEU A 30 -0.66 -15.97 -9.67
C LEU A 30 -2.18 -15.78 -9.54
N TRP A 31 -2.94 -16.15 -10.58
CA TRP A 31 -4.41 -16.08 -10.56
C TRP A 31 -5.04 -17.02 -9.53
N HIS A 32 -4.54 -18.26 -9.41
CA HIS A 32 -5.01 -19.21 -8.41
C HIS A 32 -4.75 -18.73 -6.97
N SER A 33 -3.59 -18.10 -6.74
CA SER A 33 -3.21 -17.56 -5.44
C SER A 33 -4.08 -16.35 -5.04
N ALA A 34 -4.39 -15.48 -6.00
CA ALA A 34 -5.24 -14.31 -5.77
C ALA A 34 -6.70 -14.68 -5.48
N ARG A 35 -7.24 -15.72 -6.14
CA ARG A 35 -8.66 -16.08 -6.02
C ARG A 35 -9.02 -16.87 -4.78
N THR A 36 -8.07 -17.66 -4.27
CA THR A 36 -8.35 -18.57 -3.17
C THR A 36 -8.10 -17.96 -1.80
N GLY A 37 -7.34 -16.86 -1.68
CA GLY A 37 -7.00 -16.25 -0.37
C GLY A 37 -6.28 -17.20 0.60
N VAL A 38 -5.92 -18.39 0.11
CA VAL A 38 -5.39 -19.50 0.87
C VAL A 38 -3.92 -19.61 0.47
N SER A 39 -3.05 -18.98 1.24
CA SER A 39 -1.66 -19.41 1.41
C SER A 39 -1.61 -20.71 2.22
N GLY A 40 -2.42 -21.69 1.78
CA GLY A 40 -2.54 -23.01 2.37
C GLY A 40 -1.56 -23.94 1.69
N VAL A 41 -0.49 -24.23 2.41
CA VAL A 41 0.63 -25.13 2.07
C VAL A 41 0.20 -26.58 1.74
N LEU A 42 -1.09 -26.92 1.73
CA LEU A 42 -1.52 -28.32 1.67
C LEU A 42 -2.09 -28.80 0.31
N SER A 43 -2.09 -28.00 -0.75
CA SER A 43 -2.39 -28.53 -2.11
C SER A 43 -1.71 -27.76 -3.25
N VAL A 44 -0.61 -27.05 -2.97
CA VAL A 44 0.28 -26.62 -4.04
C VAL A 44 1.23 -27.80 -4.27
N PRO A 45 1.17 -28.49 -5.43
CA PRO A 45 2.17 -29.50 -5.74
C PRO A 45 3.54 -28.85 -5.54
N PRO A 46 4.45 -29.47 -4.77
CA PRO A 46 5.72 -28.85 -4.41
C PRO A 46 6.43 -28.37 -5.69
N GLY A 47 7.14 -27.24 -5.64
CA GLY A 47 7.65 -26.57 -6.85
C GLY A 47 8.43 -27.48 -7.81
N TRP A 48 9.05 -28.56 -7.30
CA TRP A 48 9.70 -29.60 -8.10
C TRP A 48 8.74 -30.40 -9.00
N PHE A 49 7.48 -30.59 -8.62
CA PHE A 49 6.45 -31.25 -9.43
C PHE A 49 6.19 -30.44 -10.70
N TRP A 50 6.06 -29.11 -10.57
CA TRP A 50 5.88 -28.22 -11.71
C TRP A 50 7.15 -28.07 -12.55
N LEU A 51 8.34 -28.13 -11.92
CA LEU A 51 9.60 -28.25 -12.66
C LEU A 51 9.66 -29.55 -13.46
N LEU A 52 9.19 -30.68 -12.94
CA LEU A 52 9.10 -31.94 -13.70
C LEU A 52 8.11 -31.83 -14.86
N VAL A 53 6.95 -31.23 -14.65
CA VAL A 53 5.99 -30.98 -15.74
C VAL A 53 6.58 -30.06 -16.81
N GLY A 54 7.34 -29.03 -16.42
CA GLY A 54 8.05 -28.15 -17.33
C GLY A 54 9.20 -28.84 -18.08
N ILE A 55 10.07 -29.55 -17.36
CA ILE A 55 11.29 -30.18 -17.90
C ILE A 55 10.96 -31.43 -18.71
N VAL A 56 9.90 -32.16 -18.37
CA VAL A 56 9.54 -33.42 -19.05
C VAL A 56 8.37 -33.22 -19.99
N GLY A 57 7.32 -32.53 -19.54
CA GLY A 57 6.09 -32.32 -20.30
C GLY A 57 6.29 -31.40 -21.51
N VAL A 58 7.02 -30.29 -21.37
CA VAL A 58 7.26 -29.35 -22.49
C VAL A 58 8.08 -29.99 -23.61
N PRO A 59 9.24 -30.63 -23.36
CA PRO A 59 9.96 -31.28 -24.45
C PRO A 59 9.21 -32.47 -25.03
N LEU A 60 8.48 -33.28 -24.25
CA LEU A 60 7.65 -34.36 -24.81
C LEU A 60 6.54 -33.81 -25.71
N PHE A 61 5.87 -32.73 -25.29
CA PHE A 61 4.86 -32.06 -26.09
C PHE A 61 5.45 -31.49 -27.38
N LEU A 62 6.60 -30.83 -27.30
CA LEU A 62 7.30 -30.29 -28.46
C LEU A 62 7.83 -31.40 -29.38
N LEU A 63 8.23 -32.56 -28.84
CA LEU A 63 8.65 -33.73 -29.62
C LEU A 63 7.47 -34.38 -30.34
N ALA A 64 6.33 -34.52 -29.67
CA ALA A 64 5.08 -35.01 -30.26
C ALA A 64 4.56 -34.05 -31.33
N LEU A 65 4.60 -32.74 -31.06
CA LEU A 65 4.23 -31.70 -32.00
C LEU A 65 5.17 -31.66 -33.21
N ALA A 66 6.49 -31.80 -33.00
CA ALA A 66 7.46 -31.88 -34.10
C ALA A 66 7.33 -33.18 -34.91
N GLY A 67 6.92 -34.29 -34.26
CA GLY A 67 6.57 -35.54 -34.94
C GLY A 67 5.32 -35.38 -35.81
N ALA A 68 4.27 -34.76 -35.27
CA ALA A 68 3.04 -34.44 -35.99
C ALA A 68 3.30 -33.46 -37.15
N LEU A 69 4.08 -32.40 -36.91
CA LEU A 69 4.46 -31.41 -37.93
C LEU A 69 5.38 -31.97 -39.02
N ARG A 70 6.09 -33.09 -38.78
CA ARG A 70 6.85 -33.78 -39.85
C ARG A 70 5.95 -34.52 -40.83
N CYS A 71 4.74 -34.88 -40.42
CA CYS A 71 3.75 -35.51 -41.30
C CYS A 71 2.93 -34.49 -42.11
N LEU A 72 2.89 -33.22 -41.71
CA LEU A 72 2.14 -32.17 -42.39
C LEU A 72 3.10 -31.15 -43.04
N GLY A 73 2.99 -30.95 -44.36
CA GLY A 73 3.95 -30.20 -45.19
C GLY A 73 4.32 -28.77 -44.73
N ALA A 74 5.24 -28.13 -45.45
CA ALA A 74 5.86 -26.84 -45.07
C ALA A 74 4.89 -25.69 -44.74
N TRP A 75 3.64 -25.78 -45.21
CA TRP A 75 2.58 -24.80 -44.94
C TRP A 75 2.13 -24.77 -43.47
N THR A 76 2.07 -25.93 -42.81
CA THR A 76 1.64 -26.08 -41.41
C THR A 76 2.64 -25.48 -40.42
N VAL A 77 3.94 -25.53 -40.74
CA VAL A 77 5.01 -24.94 -39.92
C VAL A 77 4.88 -23.41 -39.89
N ARG A 78 4.57 -22.77 -41.03
CA ARG A 78 4.35 -21.31 -41.08
C ARG A 78 3.11 -20.90 -40.27
N LEU A 79 2.02 -21.68 -40.37
CA LEU A 79 0.80 -21.45 -39.60
C LEU A 79 1.03 -21.55 -38.09
N PHE A 80 1.89 -22.48 -37.65
CA PHE A 80 2.27 -22.59 -36.24
C PHE A 80 2.97 -21.34 -35.72
N TYR A 81 3.93 -20.77 -36.48
CA TYR A 81 4.61 -19.53 -36.07
C TYR A 81 3.66 -18.33 -36.01
N VAL A 82 2.74 -18.22 -36.98
CA VAL A 82 1.72 -17.16 -36.98
C VAL A 82 0.80 -17.33 -35.78
N PHE A 83 0.36 -18.55 -35.48
CA PHE A 83 -0.48 -18.84 -34.32
C PHE A 83 0.25 -18.55 -33.00
N ALA A 84 1.51 -18.96 -32.87
CA ALA A 84 2.34 -18.69 -31.70
C ALA A 84 2.57 -17.18 -31.49
N ALA A 85 2.84 -16.44 -32.56
CA ALA A 85 2.97 -14.99 -32.52
C ALA A 85 1.64 -14.31 -32.15
N LEU A 86 0.51 -14.81 -32.66
CA LEU A 86 -0.82 -14.30 -32.34
C LEU A 86 -1.17 -14.56 -30.87
N VAL A 87 -0.91 -15.77 -30.36
CA VAL A 87 -1.10 -16.11 -28.94
C VAL A 87 -0.21 -15.25 -28.04
N LEU A 88 1.07 -15.08 -28.39
CA LEU A 88 1.98 -14.22 -27.64
C LEU A 88 1.51 -12.76 -27.66
N SER A 89 1.07 -12.26 -28.81
CA SER A 89 0.54 -10.90 -28.96
C SER A 89 -0.73 -10.70 -28.14
N ILE A 90 -1.65 -11.66 -28.14
CA ILE A 90 -2.85 -11.64 -27.29
C ILE A 90 -2.48 -11.64 -25.79
N GLN A 91 -1.49 -12.44 -25.39
CA GLN A 91 -1.01 -12.49 -24.00
C GLN A 91 -0.31 -11.20 -23.54
N VAL A 92 0.34 -10.49 -24.46
CA VAL A 92 1.06 -9.23 -24.17
C VAL A 92 0.15 -8.00 -24.27
N PHE A 93 -0.73 -7.94 -25.28
CA PHE A 93 -1.52 -6.75 -25.61
C PHE A 93 -2.99 -6.82 -25.18
N VAL A 94 -3.62 -8.00 -25.19
CA VAL A 94 -5.06 -8.15 -24.89
C VAL A 94 -5.29 -8.50 -23.44
N LEU A 95 -4.42 -9.32 -22.84
CA LEU A 95 -4.36 -9.38 -21.39
C LEU A 95 -3.55 -8.16 -20.94
N PRO A 96 -4.16 -7.16 -20.26
CA PRO A 96 -3.37 -6.09 -19.69
C PRO A 96 -2.21 -6.71 -18.88
N PRO A 97 -1.06 -6.02 -18.72
CA PRO A 97 -0.23 -6.32 -17.57
C PRO A 97 -1.21 -6.27 -16.41
N VAL A 98 -1.53 -7.43 -15.84
CA VAL A 98 -2.33 -7.45 -14.64
C VAL A 98 -1.48 -6.61 -13.73
N TYR A 99 -1.90 -5.37 -13.49
CA TYR A 99 -1.64 -4.67 -12.25
C TYR A 99 -2.20 -5.63 -11.23
N LEU A 100 -1.43 -6.70 -10.94
CA LEU A 100 -1.66 -7.55 -9.81
C LEU A 100 -1.54 -6.52 -8.70
N PRO A 101 -2.65 -6.19 -8.01
CA PRO A 101 -2.50 -5.43 -6.79
C PRO A 101 -1.41 -6.16 -6.00
N PRO A 102 -0.41 -5.43 -5.46
CA PRO A 102 0.67 -6.05 -4.72
C PRO A 102 0.05 -7.08 -3.75
N PRO A 103 0.66 -8.27 -3.58
CA PRO A 103 0.07 -9.34 -2.79
C PRO A 103 -0.45 -8.74 -1.49
N VAL A 104 -1.76 -8.88 -1.24
CA VAL A 104 -2.42 -8.17 -0.14
C VAL A 104 -1.68 -8.52 1.14
N THR A 105 -0.89 -7.58 1.64
CA THR A 105 -0.05 -7.80 2.82
C THR A 105 -0.95 -7.81 4.06
N ALA A 106 -0.48 -8.45 5.12
CA ALA A 106 -1.16 -8.38 6.41
C ALA A 106 -1.37 -6.90 6.82
N ASP A 107 -0.41 -6.03 6.51
CA ASP A 107 -0.50 -4.62 6.84
C ASP A 107 -1.48 -3.83 5.97
N LEU A 108 -1.66 -4.17 4.69
CA LEU A 108 -2.73 -3.58 3.87
C LEU A 108 -4.11 -3.93 4.40
N THR A 109 -4.29 -5.17 4.85
CA THR A 109 -5.55 -5.62 5.46
C THR A 109 -5.79 -4.92 6.82
N ALA A 110 -4.73 -4.76 7.61
CA ALA A 110 -4.79 -4.01 8.86
C ALA A 110 -5.07 -2.51 8.63
N ALA A 111 -4.51 -1.93 7.57
CA ALA A 111 -4.77 -0.54 7.19
C ALA A 111 -6.23 -0.29 6.84
N ALA A 112 -6.83 -1.17 6.03
CA ALA A 112 -8.25 -1.09 5.71
C ALA A 112 -9.14 -1.21 6.97
N ALA A 113 -8.76 -2.08 7.91
CA ALA A 113 -9.46 -2.19 9.21
C ALA A 113 -9.30 -0.90 10.03
N LEU A 114 -8.10 -0.31 10.06
CA LEU A 114 -7.81 0.93 10.77
C LEU A 114 -8.61 2.11 10.21
N GLU A 115 -8.71 2.24 8.88
CA GLU A 115 -9.54 3.24 8.20
C GLU A 115 -11.01 3.07 8.58
N THR A 116 -11.51 1.83 8.55
CA THR A 116 -12.89 1.52 8.95
C THR A 116 -13.16 1.96 10.39
N VAL A 117 -12.25 1.68 11.32
CA VAL A 117 -12.36 2.13 12.72
C VAL A 117 -12.33 3.66 12.79
N ALA A 118 -11.39 4.31 12.10
CA ALA A 118 -11.27 5.76 12.08
C ALA A 118 -12.56 6.45 11.60
N THR A 119 -13.16 5.94 10.51
CA THR A 119 -14.44 6.44 10.00
C THR A 119 -15.56 6.26 11.01
N ARG A 120 -15.66 5.08 11.66
CA ARG A 120 -16.72 4.85 12.65
C ARG A 120 -16.51 5.66 13.94
N VAL A 121 -15.27 5.92 14.35
CA VAL A 121 -14.94 6.84 15.45
C VAL A 121 -15.39 8.24 15.09
N HIS A 122 -15.05 8.72 13.89
CA HIS A 122 -15.45 10.05 13.43
C HIS A 122 -16.98 10.20 13.38
N ALA A 123 -17.69 9.17 12.90
CA ALA A 123 -19.15 9.16 12.87
C ALA A 123 -19.82 9.18 14.26
N ARG A 124 -19.10 8.80 15.31
CA ARG A 124 -19.55 8.88 16.72
C ARG A 124 -19.05 10.10 17.47
N ALA A 125 -18.28 10.96 16.80
CA ALA A 125 -17.87 12.23 17.38
C ALA A 125 -19.11 13.13 17.52
N ASP A 126 -19.18 13.83 18.65
CA ASP A 126 -20.25 14.77 18.98
C ASP A 126 -19.69 16.19 19.15
N ALA A 127 -20.53 17.12 19.61
CA ALA A 127 -20.12 18.49 19.88
C ALA A 127 -19.12 18.60 21.06
N GLU A 128 -19.08 17.62 21.95
CA GLU A 128 -18.09 17.56 23.05
C GLU A 128 -16.74 16.99 22.60
N GLY A 129 -16.72 16.33 21.44
CA GLY A 129 -15.53 15.89 20.74
C GLY A 129 -15.55 14.39 20.46
N LEU A 130 -14.36 13.79 20.47
CA LEU A 130 -14.20 12.37 20.18
C LEU A 130 -14.61 11.50 21.40
N PRO A 131 -15.18 10.31 21.15
CA PRO A 131 -15.60 9.40 22.21
C PRO A 131 -14.40 8.87 23.01
N VAL A 132 -14.50 8.82 24.33
CA VAL A 132 -13.44 8.32 25.23
C VAL A 132 -13.85 7.08 26.03
N ASP A 133 -15.12 6.66 25.91
CA ASP A 133 -15.62 5.46 26.56
C ASP A 133 -15.12 4.21 25.83
N GLU A 134 -14.38 3.37 26.56
CA GLU A 134 -13.77 2.17 26.01
C GLU A 134 -14.83 1.15 25.57
N LYS A 135 -15.96 1.05 26.28
CA LYS A 135 -17.01 0.08 25.93
C LYS A 135 -17.68 0.46 24.61
N ALA A 136 -18.02 1.74 24.42
CA ALA A 136 -18.54 2.25 23.16
C ALA A 136 -17.56 2.05 22.00
N LEU A 137 -16.27 2.32 22.22
CA LEU A 137 -15.23 2.14 21.21
C LEU A 137 -14.94 0.67 20.89
N ARG A 138 -14.98 -0.25 21.86
CA ARG A 138 -14.85 -1.70 21.59
C ARG A 138 -15.95 -2.19 20.66
N GLY A 139 -17.18 -1.68 20.79
CA GLY A 139 -18.26 -1.97 19.87
C GLY A 139 -18.03 -1.50 18.42
N LEU A 140 -17.01 -0.66 18.17
CA LEU A 140 -16.58 -0.31 16.81
C LEU A 140 -15.76 -1.41 16.13
N LEU A 141 -15.18 -2.32 16.92
CA LEU A 141 -14.41 -3.45 16.40
C LEU A 141 -15.30 -4.62 15.98
N ASP A 142 -16.57 -4.60 16.39
CA ASP A 142 -17.53 -5.63 16.03
C ASP A 142 -17.77 -5.63 14.50
N GLY A 143 -17.78 -6.82 13.93
CA GLY A 143 -17.92 -7.03 12.48
C GLY A 143 -16.67 -6.72 11.66
N LEU A 144 -15.54 -6.33 12.28
CA LEU A 144 -14.26 -6.32 11.56
C LEU A 144 -13.78 -7.75 11.29
N PRO A 145 -13.13 -8.01 10.15
CA PRO A 145 -12.45 -9.28 9.94
C PRO A 145 -11.35 -9.49 10.99
N PRO A 146 -11.02 -10.75 11.33
CA PRO A 146 -9.96 -11.04 12.29
C PRO A 146 -8.62 -10.45 11.84
N PRO A 147 -7.74 -10.07 12.79
CA PRO A 147 -6.43 -9.54 12.43
C PRO A 147 -5.63 -10.54 11.58
N PRO A 148 -4.94 -10.07 10.53
CA PRO A 148 -4.19 -10.92 9.60
C PRO A 148 -2.82 -11.38 10.15
N TYR A 149 -2.64 -11.36 11.47
CA TYR A 149 -1.38 -11.67 12.14
C TYR A 149 -1.40 -13.02 12.85
N ARG A 150 -0.22 -13.62 12.94
CA ARG A 150 0.04 -14.78 13.80
C ARG A 150 0.99 -14.40 14.92
N HIS A 151 0.64 -14.80 16.13
CA HIS A 151 1.46 -14.63 17.31
C HIS A 151 1.74 -16.00 17.92
N ARG A 152 3.02 -16.36 18.08
CA ARG A 152 3.46 -17.69 18.56
C ARG A 152 2.73 -18.84 17.84
N SER A 153 2.83 -18.86 16.51
CA SER A 153 2.20 -19.83 15.59
C SER A 153 0.66 -19.91 15.57
N ALA A 154 -0.05 -19.18 16.43
CA ALA A 154 -1.51 -19.10 16.42
C ALA A 154 -2.02 -17.84 15.68
N GLN A 155 -3.10 -17.98 14.91
CA GLN A 155 -3.80 -16.84 14.31
C GLN A 155 -4.42 -15.97 15.41
N VAL A 156 -4.24 -14.67 15.34
CA VAL A 156 -4.93 -13.74 16.24
C VAL A 156 -6.42 -13.72 15.87
N SER A 157 -7.27 -14.10 16.83
CA SER A 157 -8.69 -14.33 16.56
C SER A 157 -9.56 -13.07 16.55
N ARG A 158 -9.12 -11.99 17.22
CA ARG A 158 -9.88 -10.75 17.33
C ARG A 158 -8.98 -9.55 17.59
N TRP A 159 -9.44 -8.38 17.16
CA TRP A 159 -8.84 -7.10 17.50
C TRP A 159 -8.98 -6.82 19.00
N ARG A 160 -7.95 -6.23 19.60
CA ARG A 160 -7.98 -5.69 20.96
C ARG A 160 -7.95 -4.17 20.87
N LEU A 161 -8.59 -3.48 21.82
CA LEU A 161 -8.54 -2.03 21.93
C LEU A 161 -7.89 -1.64 23.24
N VAL A 162 -6.98 -0.67 23.19
CA VAL A 162 -6.45 0.03 24.36
C VAL A 162 -6.68 1.51 24.17
N VAL A 163 -7.42 2.13 25.10
CA VAL A 163 -7.75 3.56 25.05
C VAL A 163 -6.84 4.33 25.99
N ARG A 164 -6.16 5.35 25.45
CA ARG A 164 -5.33 6.30 26.21
C ARG A 164 -5.90 7.70 26.08
N ARG A 165 -5.73 8.52 27.12
CA ARG A 165 -6.26 9.89 27.21
C ARG A 165 -5.11 10.86 27.49
N GLY A 166 -5.31 12.12 27.13
CA GLY A 166 -4.31 13.17 27.35
C GLY A 166 -3.08 13.04 26.46
N CYS A 167 -3.21 12.42 25.29
CA CYS A 167 -2.10 12.16 24.39
C CYS A 167 -1.68 13.42 23.61
N THR A 168 -0.37 13.56 23.37
CA THR A 168 0.17 14.60 22.47
C THR A 168 0.44 14.07 21.06
N GLY A 169 0.40 12.75 20.86
CA GLY A 169 0.69 12.08 19.60
C GLY A 169 0.27 10.60 19.61
N PRO A 170 0.60 9.85 18.53
CA PRO A 170 0.33 8.42 18.45
C PRO A 170 1.20 7.60 19.39
N VAL A 171 0.73 6.39 19.71
CA VAL A 171 1.53 5.38 20.40
C VAL A 171 2.38 4.67 19.35
N LEU A 172 3.71 4.82 19.46
CA LEU A 172 4.71 4.25 18.54
C LEU A 172 5.53 3.11 19.17
N ASP A 173 5.27 2.79 20.42
CA ASP A 173 5.85 1.64 21.11
C ASP A 173 4.68 0.73 21.53
N PRO A 174 4.66 -0.56 21.16
CA PRO A 174 3.60 -1.47 21.56
C PRO A 174 3.52 -1.70 23.08
N GLU A 175 4.52 -1.32 23.90
CA GLU A 175 4.50 -1.46 25.37
C GLU A 175 4.17 -2.90 25.82
N GLY A 176 4.63 -3.90 25.06
CA GLY A 176 4.35 -5.32 25.31
C GLY A 176 2.96 -5.81 24.88
N ALA A 177 2.17 -4.97 24.21
CA ALA A 177 0.90 -5.39 23.63
C ALA A 177 1.10 -6.41 22.50
N PRO A 178 0.27 -7.45 22.40
CA PRO A 178 0.41 -8.46 21.35
C PRO A 178 -0.10 -7.96 19.99
N PRO A 179 0.27 -8.63 18.88
CA PRO A 179 -0.24 -8.31 17.55
C PRO A 179 -1.77 -8.37 17.50
N GLY A 180 -2.38 -7.51 16.68
CA GLY A 180 -3.83 -7.30 16.61
C GLY A 180 -4.37 -6.38 17.72
N THR A 181 -3.52 -5.61 18.39
CA THR A 181 -3.94 -4.57 19.32
C THR A 181 -4.01 -3.21 18.62
N LEU A 182 -5.10 -2.48 18.82
CA LEU A 182 -5.31 -1.11 18.39
C LEU A 182 -5.16 -0.17 19.58
N PHE A 183 -4.29 0.81 19.45
CA PHE A 183 -4.20 1.91 20.40
C PHE A 183 -5.02 3.07 19.89
N TYR A 184 -5.91 3.56 20.75
CA TYR A 184 -6.70 4.76 20.51
C TYR A 184 -6.28 5.83 21.52
N CYS A 185 -5.46 6.78 21.09
CA CYS A 185 -4.88 7.82 21.92
C CYS A 185 -5.62 9.14 21.68
N VAL A 186 -6.43 9.59 22.63
CA VAL A 186 -7.20 10.84 22.52
C VAL A 186 -6.43 11.99 23.16
N ALA A 187 -6.37 13.12 22.47
CA ALA A 187 -5.82 14.35 23.01
C ALA A 187 -6.66 14.87 24.20
N GLY A 188 -6.04 15.65 25.08
CA GLY A 188 -6.73 16.21 26.25
C GLY A 188 -7.94 17.08 25.88
N ASP A 189 -7.88 17.75 24.72
CA ASP A 189 -8.96 18.58 24.16
C ASP A 189 -10.11 17.78 23.54
N ARG A 190 -9.96 16.44 23.40
CA ARG A 190 -10.86 15.53 22.69
C ARG A 190 -11.15 15.93 21.23
N GLN A 191 -10.44 16.91 20.67
CA GLN A 191 -10.62 17.37 19.29
C GLN A 191 -9.82 16.53 18.31
N ARG A 192 -8.81 15.81 18.81
CA ARG A 192 -7.92 14.95 18.02
C ARG A 192 -7.70 13.62 18.70
N ALA A 193 -7.59 12.57 17.90
CA ALA A 193 -7.12 11.28 18.36
C ALA A 193 -6.18 10.68 17.32
N TRP A 194 -5.32 9.79 17.77
CA TRP A 194 -4.47 8.97 16.93
C TRP A 194 -4.83 7.52 17.14
N ILE A 195 -4.96 6.78 16.04
CA ILE A 195 -5.17 5.34 16.05
C ILE A 195 -3.93 4.71 15.46
N SER A 196 -3.23 3.93 16.25
CA SER A 196 -2.11 3.10 15.80
C SER A 196 -2.42 1.63 16.07
N PHE A 197 -1.73 0.74 15.38
CA PHE A 197 -1.95 -0.69 15.54
C PHE A 197 -0.63 -1.45 15.74
N VAL A 198 -0.73 -2.56 16.46
CA VAL A 198 0.36 -3.49 16.71
C VAL A 198 0.24 -4.65 15.73
N GLY A 199 1.22 -4.78 14.85
CA GLY A 199 1.38 -5.88 13.92
C GLY A 199 2.63 -6.69 14.24
N THR A 200 3.33 -7.14 13.20
CA THR A 200 4.63 -7.81 13.31
C THR A 200 5.70 -7.15 12.43
N GLY A 201 5.66 -5.82 12.34
CA GLY A 201 6.68 -5.00 11.66
C GLY A 201 6.84 -5.31 10.17
N GLY A 202 5.76 -5.31 9.39
CA GLY A 202 5.81 -5.59 7.94
C GLY A 202 5.61 -7.07 7.56
N ARG A 203 5.45 -7.96 8.55
CA ARG A 203 5.32 -9.41 8.36
C ARG A 203 3.94 -9.91 8.78
N ALA A 204 3.60 -11.13 8.37
CA ALA A 204 2.36 -11.82 8.80
C ALA A 204 2.52 -12.58 10.12
N ALA A 205 3.76 -12.80 10.58
CA ALA A 205 4.08 -13.49 11.81
C ALA A 205 5.41 -12.97 12.38
N GLY A 206 5.51 -12.89 13.71
CA GLY A 206 6.71 -12.42 14.38
C GLY A 206 6.42 -11.89 15.79
N GLU A 207 7.40 -11.17 16.33
CA GLU A 207 7.23 -10.39 17.54
C GLU A 207 6.33 -9.18 17.30
N ALA A 208 5.73 -8.69 18.38
CA ALA A 208 4.87 -7.52 18.33
C ALA A 208 5.70 -6.27 18.00
N ASP A 209 5.30 -5.54 16.98
CA ASP A 209 5.86 -4.24 16.61
C ASP A 209 4.74 -3.35 16.08
N ILE A 210 4.98 -2.04 15.99
CA ILE A 210 4.04 -1.15 15.31
C ILE A 210 3.89 -1.56 13.85
N GLY A 211 2.65 -1.58 13.40
CA GLY A 211 2.32 -1.80 12.00
C GLY A 211 3.01 -0.79 11.09
N ARG A 212 3.48 -1.25 9.93
CA ARG A 212 4.14 -0.38 8.95
C ARG A 212 3.43 -0.42 7.61
N ASP A 213 3.41 0.71 6.92
CA ASP A 213 2.92 0.77 5.55
C ASP A 213 3.95 0.20 4.55
N LEU A 214 3.64 0.26 3.27
CA LEU A 214 4.53 -0.22 2.20
C LEU A 214 5.83 0.60 2.07
N ALA A 215 5.84 1.84 2.59
CA ALA A 215 7.04 2.68 2.64
C ALA A 215 7.90 2.39 3.89
N GLY A 216 7.40 1.55 4.81
CA GLY A 216 8.06 1.24 6.07
C GLY A 216 7.76 2.23 7.19
N GLU A 217 6.85 3.17 6.97
CA GLU A 217 6.44 4.17 7.97
C GLU A 217 5.40 3.59 8.94
N PRO A 218 5.38 4.02 10.21
CA PRO A 218 4.37 3.60 11.16
C PRO A 218 2.96 3.90 10.67
N LEU A 219 2.09 2.88 10.63
CA LEU A 219 0.71 3.08 10.23
C LEU A 219 -0.08 3.73 11.37
N VAL A 220 -0.33 5.03 11.21
CA VAL A 220 -1.06 5.86 12.16
C VAL A 220 -2.12 6.64 11.41
N LEU A 221 -3.37 6.57 11.89
CA LEU A 221 -4.44 7.45 11.43
C LEU A 221 -4.77 8.49 12.48
N ARG A 222 -4.84 9.76 12.05
CA ARG A 222 -5.34 10.85 12.87
C ARG A 222 -6.82 11.07 12.58
N VAL A 223 -7.61 11.16 13.63
CA VAL A 223 -9.04 11.46 13.57
C VAL A 223 -9.26 12.81 14.25
N GLU A 224 -10.10 13.65 13.64
CA GLU A 224 -10.48 14.94 14.19
C GLU A 224 -11.98 14.98 14.47
N ALA A 225 -12.37 15.72 15.52
CA ALA A 225 -13.77 15.97 15.81
C ALA A 225 -14.37 16.94 14.76
N PRO A 226 -15.67 16.81 14.43
CA PRO A 226 -16.38 17.77 13.60
C PRO A 226 -16.33 19.16 14.27
N GLY A 227 -15.76 20.16 13.60
CA GLY A 227 -15.65 21.53 14.11
C GLY A 227 -14.25 21.95 14.60
N ALA A 228 -13.30 21.02 14.77
CA ALA A 228 -11.91 21.36 15.12
C ALA A 228 -11.24 22.28 14.07
N SER A 229 -11.68 22.21 12.81
CA SER A 229 -11.21 23.05 11.71
C SER A 229 -11.76 24.49 11.76
N ALA A 230 -12.96 24.69 12.33
CA ALA A 230 -13.62 26.00 12.38
C ALA A 230 -12.92 26.96 13.35
N HIS A 231 -12.32 26.44 14.43
CA HIS A 231 -11.59 27.24 15.41
C HIS A 231 -10.23 27.78 14.91
N ARG A 232 -9.64 27.16 13.87
CA ARG A 232 -8.36 27.62 13.31
C ARG A 232 -8.54 28.72 12.26
N SER A 233 -9.72 28.84 11.67
CA SER A 233 -10.01 29.88 10.66
C SER A 233 -10.49 31.21 11.25
N GLY A 234 -10.89 31.26 12.52
CA GLY A 234 -11.30 32.49 13.22
C GLY A 234 -10.15 33.33 13.79
N ALA A 235 -8.93 32.79 13.86
CA ALA A 235 -7.78 33.47 14.48
C ALA A 235 -6.83 34.16 13.47
N LYS A 236 -7.19 34.23 12.18
CA LYS A 236 -6.31 34.82 11.14
C LYS A 236 -7.03 35.69 10.10
N ALA A 237 -8.14 36.31 10.48
CA ALA A 237 -8.83 37.33 9.68
C ALA A 237 -8.97 38.65 10.47
N SER A 238 -7.84 39.23 10.87
CA SER A 238 -7.74 40.65 11.23
C SER A 238 -6.37 41.16 10.79
N SER A 239 -6.24 41.37 9.48
CA SER A 239 -5.25 42.26 8.86
C SER A 239 -5.64 42.40 7.40
N GLY A 240 -6.22 43.56 7.04
CA GLY A 240 -6.60 43.83 5.66
C GLY A 240 -7.70 44.85 5.43
N GLU A 241 -7.98 45.77 6.36
CA GLU A 241 -8.75 46.97 6.02
C GLU A 241 -7.83 47.90 5.19
N ARG A 242 -7.95 47.78 3.87
CA ARG A 242 -7.18 48.52 2.88
C ARG A 242 -7.92 49.83 2.57
N THR A 243 -7.52 50.90 3.23
CA THR A 243 -7.91 52.29 2.90
C THR A 243 -7.50 52.63 1.46
N PRO A 244 -8.38 53.23 0.64
CA PRO A 244 -8.02 53.68 -0.71
C PRO A 244 -7.22 55.00 -0.66
N ARG A 245 -6.04 55.02 -1.30
CA ARG A 245 -5.21 56.22 -1.53
C ARG A 245 -5.86 57.11 -2.60
N GLY A 246 -6.27 58.30 -2.20
CA GLY A 246 -6.40 59.47 -3.06
C GLY A 246 -5.17 60.37 -2.94
N VAL A 247 -4.66 60.82 -4.08
CA VAL A 247 -3.55 61.77 -4.27
C VAL A 247 -3.94 63.16 -3.75
N PRO A 248 -3.01 63.92 -3.18
CA PRO A 248 -2.71 65.22 -3.79
C PRO A 248 -1.21 65.51 -3.93
N ALA A 249 -0.90 66.24 -4.99
CA ALA A 249 0.39 66.85 -5.27
C ALA A 249 0.63 68.09 -4.39
N ALA A 250 1.89 68.31 -3.99
CA ALA A 250 2.65 69.56 -4.13
C ALA A 250 3.84 69.61 -3.14
N GLU A 251 5.06 69.61 -3.69
CA GLU A 251 6.25 70.26 -3.11
C GLU A 251 6.00 71.78 -3.03
N PRO A 252 6.67 72.58 -2.15
CA PRO A 252 8.11 72.83 -2.31
C PRO A 252 8.93 73.16 -1.02
N THR A 253 10.23 72.90 -1.12
CA THR A 253 11.37 73.75 -0.70
C THR A 253 11.55 74.18 0.77
N GLY A 254 12.69 73.80 1.36
CA GLY A 254 13.28 74.48 2.51
C GLY A 254 14.52 73.76 3.07
N ALA A 255 15.71 74.17 2.65
CA ALA A 255 17.01 73.71 3.16
C ALA A 255 17.39 74.43 4.50
N PRO A 256 18.54 74.12 5.14
CA PRO A 256 18.69 73.89 6.59
C PRO A 256 19.15 75.13 7.41
N PRO A 257 19.38 74.97 8.73
CA PRO A 257 20.78 74.87 9.18
C PRO A 257 21.05 73.94 10.39
N SER A 258 22.29 73.46 10.45
CA SER A 258 23.05 73.02 11.65
C SER A 258 23.24 74.19 12.64
N PRO A 259 23.99 74.14 13.77
CA PRO A 259 24.59 73.05 14.57
C PRO A 259 24.36 73.22 16.11
N ARG A 260 24.72 72.24 16.96
CA ARG A 260 25.49 72.52 18.20
C ARG A 260 26.03 71.28 18.92
N ARG A 261 27.35 71.33 19.15
CA ARG A 261 28.14 70.58 20.14
C ARG A 261 27.85 71.06 21.56
N THR A 262 27.89 70.13 22.51
CA THR A 262 28.51 70.16 23.86
C THR A 262 28.44 68.71 24.37
N GLY A 263 29.46 68.00 24.84
CA GLY A 263 30.73 68.38 25.47
C GLY A 263 30.66 68.12 26.98
N ALA A 264 31.66 67.39 27.53
CA ALA A 264 31.98 67.08 28.94
C ALA A 264 31.23 65.87 29.57
N SER A 265 31.85 64.83 30.15
CA SER A 265 33.02 64.66 31.05
C SER A 265 32.72 64.90 32.54
N GLY A 266 33.08 63.92 33.38
CA GLY A 266 33.05 63.91 34.85
C GLY A 266 31.71 63.36 35.40
N ASP A 267 31.64 62.31 36.22
CA ASP A 267 32.59 61.70 37.16
C ASP A 267 32.49 60.16 37.18
#